data_AF-A0A7S0A6Q8-F1
#
_entry.id   AF-A0A7S0A6Q8-F1
#
_cell.length_a   1.000
_cell.length_b   1.000
_cell.length_c   1.000
_cell.angle_alpha   90.00
_cell.angle_beta   90.00
_cell.angle_gamma   90.00
#
_symmetry.space_group_name_H-M   'P 1'
#
loop_
_entity.id
_entity.type
_entity.pdbx_description
1 polymer ?
#
loop_
_entity_poly.entity_id
_entity_poly.type
_entity_poly.pdbx_seq_one_letter_code
_entity_poly.pdbx_strand_id
1 'polypeptide(L)'
;RLQDMVKQLSASGIQEDELMQGGDAEEEGFPRDAQALEEHIDEHLYGVSPPGCCRRRLQQCSASLGSAKPPKARDPTAQLSAETYMEVRILPLRRHYRDLIRSVARLRTTLNVCFVLNLCAASGLGASGLYVWVPVPLGLAAFLLALTQWMAPPEMLLGVTNALTALNSMHLKWFGSDIRENRSDASKLRLISTTEKIARVIAMILTGSNAPPEEGAEEEDYWSGDGDTSTPSLSAKGMHETFVNPSSSSSTMDPSW
;
A
#
# COMPACT_ATOMS: atom_id res chain seq x y z
N ARG A 1 9.28 16.89 -25.54
CA ARG A 1 8.95 15.62 -24.84
C ARG A 1 10.03 14.54 -24.96
N LEU A 2 10.30 13.93 -26.14
CA LEU A 2 11.40 12.96 -26.27
C LEU A 2 12.78 13.62 -26.07
N GLN A 3 12.99 14.81 -26.65
CA GLN A 3 14.21 15.58 -26.40
C GLN A 3 14.38 16.01 -24.94
N ASP A 4 13.29 16.30 -24.21
CA ASP A 4 13.38 16.66 -22.79
C ASP A 4 13.76 15.46 -21.93
N MET A 5 13.24 14.26 -22.26
CA MET A 5 13.63 13.03 -21.58
C MET A 5 15.11 12.72 -21.81
N VAL A 6 15.62 12.87 -23.03
CA VAL A 6 17.05 12.70 -23.33
C VAL A 6 17.90 13.74 -22.57
N LYS A 7 17.43 14.98 -22.48
CA LYS A 7 18.14 16.04 -21.77
C LYS A 7 18.16 15.82 -20.25
N GLN A 8 17.06 15.31 -19.67
CA GLN A 8 17.00 14.92 -18.26
C GLN A 8 17.88 13.70 -17.95
N LEU A 9 17.94 12.71 -18.85
CA LEU A 9 18.84 11.55 -18.74
C LEU A 9 20.31 11.95 -18.86
N SER A 10 20.64 12.92 -19.73
CA SER A 10 22.01 13.46 -19.81
C SER A 10 22.40 14.26 -18.56
N ALA A 11 21.43 14.91 -17.89
CA ALA A 11 21.67 15.68 -16.68
C ALA A 11 21.83 14.80 -15.43
N SER A 12 21.34 13.56 -15.45
CA SER A 12 21.57 12.60 -14.36
C SER A 12 22.97 11.98 -14.35
N GLY A 13 23.88 12.42 -15.24
CA GLY A 13 25.30 12.04 -15.17
C GLY A 13 25.58 10.58 -15.53
N ILE A 14 24.64 9.90 -16.18
CA ILE A 14 24.86 8.55 -16.73
C ILE A 14 25.64 8.75 -18.03
N GLN A 15 26.94 8.53 -17.96
CA GLN A 15 27.86 8.75 -19.07
C GLN A 15 27.64 7.65 -20.11
N GLU A 16 27.33 8.01 -21.36
CA GLU A 16 27.05 7.04 -22.44
C GLU A 16 28.24 6.08 -22.70
N ASP A 17 29.44 6.45 -22.25
CA ASP A 17 30.65 5.63 -22.32
C ASP A 17 30.66 4.44 -21.34
N GLU A 18 29.94 4.49 -20.22
CA GLU A 18 29.78 3.34 -19.30
C GLU A 18 28.92 2.22 -19.91
N LEU A 19 28.03 2.55 -20.85
CA LEU A 19 27.21 1.58 -21.59
C LEU A 19 28.00 0.83 -22.67
N MET A 20 29.11 1.40 -23.16
CA MET A 20 29.92 0.78 -24.21
C MET A 20 31.20 0.10 -23.70
N GLN A 21 31.56 0.28 -22.42
CA GLN A 21 32.75 -0.31 -21.81
C GLN A 21 32.46 -1.50 -20.87
N GLY A 22 31.33 -2.18 -21.10
CA GLY A 22 30.93 -3.42 -20.40
C GLY A 22 31.21 -4.70 -21.19
N GLY A 23 32.37 -4.80 -21.84
CA GLY A 23 32.85 -6.07 -22.38
C GLY A 23 33.61 -6.81 -21.29
N ASP A 24 33.12 -7.97 -20.87
CA ASP A 24 33.66 -8.88 -19.83
C ASP A 24 33.19 -8.63 -18.38
N ALA A 25 32.19 -7.78 -18.15
CA ALA A 25 31.36 -7.94 -16.97
C ALA A 25 30.52 -9.20 -17.20
N GLU A 26 30.70 -10.20 -16.33
CA GLU A 26 29.98 -11.48 -16.34
C GLU A 26 28.55 -11.25 -16.84
N GLU A 27 28.15 -11.97 -17.89
CA GLU A 27 26.75 -12.08 -18.29
C GLU A 27 25.95 -12.38 -17.01
N GLU A 28 25.36 -11.36 -16.38
CA GLU A 28 24.17 -11.51 -15.58
C GLU A 28 23.10 -11.94 -16.59
N GLY A 29 23.21 -13.21 -16.96
CA GLY A 29 22.43 -13.83 -18.00
C GLY A 29 20.99 -13.59 -17.65
N PHE A 30 20.34 -12.78 -18.48
CA PHE A 30 18.93 -12.47 -18.32
C PHE A 30 18.21 -13.79 -18.03
N PRO A 31 17.48 -13.90 -16.90
CA PRO A 31 17.00 -15.18 -16.42
C PRO A 31 16.19 -15.85 -17.54
N ARG A 32 16.72 -16.96 -18.08
CA ARG A 32 16.05 -17.72 -19.15
C ARG A 32 14.78 -18.39 -18.64
N ASP A 33 14.68 -18.57 -17.33
CA ASP A 33 13.48 -19.06 -16.67
C ASP A 33 12.45 -17.93 -16.55
N ALA A 34 11.30 -18.13 -17.20
CA ALA A 34 10.16 -17.20 -17.13
C ALA A 34 9.75 -16.87 -15.68
N GLN A 35 9.96 -17.81 -14.75
CA GLN A 35 9.69 -17.61 -13.34
C GLN A 35 10.68 -16.63 -12.67
N ALA A 36 11.97 -16.71 -13.01
CA ALA A 36 12.96 -15.78 -12.48
C ALA A 36 12.78 -14.37 -13.07
N LEU A 37 12.30 -14.27 -14.32
CA LEU A 37 11.88 -12.99 -14.89
C LEU A 37 10.65 -12.41 -14.15
N GLU A 38 9.65 -13.24 -13.85
CA GLU A 38 8.47 -12.81 -13.07
C GLU A 38 8.88 -12.33 -11.67
N GLU A 39 9.78 -13.04 -10.99
CA GLU A 39 10.33 -12.62 -9.71
C GLU A 39 11.10 -11.30 -9.80
N HIS A 40 11.91 -11.12 -10.85
CA HIS A 40 12.66 -9.89 -11.06
C HIS A 40 11.72 -8.69 -11.31
N ILE A 41 10.65 -8.89 -12.10
CA ILE A 41 9.63 -7.86 -12.35
C ILE A 41 8.85 -7.53 -11.07
N ASP A 42 8.45 -8.54 -10.30
CA ASP A 42 7.75 -8.34 -9.02
C ASP A 42 8.63 -7.58 -8.00
N GLU A 43 9.92 -7.88 -7.97
CA GLU A 43 10.88 -7.20 -7.11
C GLU A 43 11.15 -5.76 -7.56
N HIS A 44 11.50 -5.54 -8.83
CA HIS A 44 11.96 -4.23 -9.31
C HIS A 44 10.82 -3.27 -9.67
N LEU A 45 9.73 -3.79 -10.26
CA LEU A 45 8.64 -2.93 -10.74
C LEU A 45 7.59 -2.68 -9.65
N TYR A 46 7.34 -3.67 -8.79
CA TYR A 46 6.28 -3.62 -7.79
C TYR A 46 6.79 -3.44 -6.36
N GLY A 47 8.10 -3.59 -6.13
CA GLY A 47 8.68 -3.54 -4.78
C GLY A 47 8.14 -4.64 -3.87
N VAL A 48 7.52 -5.67 -4.43
CA VAL A 48 7.02 -6.82 -3.67
C VAL A 48 8.22 -7.71 -3.45
N SER A 49 8.92 -7.52 -2.32
CA SER A 49 10.02 -8.43 -1.99
C SER A 49 9.52 -9.87 -2.03
N PRO A 50 10.26 -10.77 -2.71
CA PRO A 50 9.87 -12.16 -2.77
C PRO A 50 9.68 -12.69 -1.35
N PRO A 51 8.75 -13.64 -1.14
CA PRO A 51 8.54 -14.24 0.16
C PRO A 51 9.89 -14.65 0.76
N GLY A 52 10.25 -14.06 1.91
CA GLY A 52 11.61 -14.16 2.45
C GLY A 52 12.12 -15.60 2.51
N CYS A 53 13.45 -15.79 2.52
CA CYS A 53 14.10 -17.10 2.38
C CYS A 53 13.47 -18.21 3.25
N CYS A 54 12.99 -17.88 4.45
CA CYS A 54 12.23 -18.80 5.31
C CYS A 54 10.94 -19.34 4.69
N ARG A 55 10.14 -18.49 4.02
CA ARG A 55 8.90 -18.91 3.33
C ARG A 55 9.20 -19.69 2.06
N ARG A 56 10.26 -19.34 1.31
CA ARG A 56 10.75 -20.18 0.19
C ARG A 56 11.15 -21.57 0.65
N ARG A 57 11.92 -21.68 1.74
CA ARG A 57 12.26 -22.99 2.34
C ARG A 57 11.02 -23.76 2.79
N LEU A 58 10.05 -23.08 3.42
CA LEU A 58 8.80 -23.72 3.82
C LEU A 58 7.99 -24.22 2.60
N GLN A 59 7.96 -23.44 1.52
CA GLN A 59 7.31 -23.83 0.26
C GLN A 59 8.01 -25.02 -0.39
N GLN A 60 9.35 -25.04 -0.43
CA GLN A 60 10.13 -26.17 -0.92
C GLN A 60 9.86 -27.44 -0.11
N CYS A 61 9.82 -27.34 1.23
CA CYS A 61 9.40 -28.46 2.08
C CYS A 61 7.95 -28.89 1.79
N SER A 62 7.02 -27.96 1.60
CA SER A 62 5.63 -28.30 1.28
C SER A 62 5.46 -28.95 -0.11
N ALA A 63 6.31 -28.57 -1.08
CA ALA A 63 6.34 -29.16 -2.40
C ALA A 63 6.84 -30.61 -2.35
N SER A 64 7.80 -30.92 -1.48
CA SER A 64 8.23 -32.31 -1.22
C SER A 64 7.14 -33.18 -0.58
N LEU A 65 6.13 -32.59 0.06
CA LEU A 65 4.97 -33.30 0.61
C LEU A 65 3.82 -33.51 -0.42
N GLY A 66 4.03 -33.15 -1.69
CA GLY A 66 3.26 -33.73 -2.80
C GLY A 66 1.89 -33.13 -3.09
N SER A 67 1.54 -31.91 -2.62
CA SER A 67 0.18 -31.36 -2.81
C SER A 67 0.08 -30.07 -3.63
N ALA A 68 1.20 -29.46 -4.07
CA ALA A 68 1.15 -28.24 -4.85
C ALA A 68 1.55 -28.52 -6.31
N LYS A 69 0.55 -28.64 -7.20
CA LYS A 69 0.80 -28.53 -8.63
C LYS A 69 1.38 -27.13 -8.90
N PRO A 70 2.56 -27.02 -9.53
CA PRO A 70 3.11 -25.71 -9.86
C PRO A 70 2.09 -24.96 -10.73
N PRO A 71 1.89 -23.66 -10.50
CA PRO A 71 1.03 -22.85 -11.37
C PRO A 71 1.55 -22.99 -12.80
N LYS A 72 0.65 -23.36 -13.73
CA LYS A 72 1.02 -23.48 -15.14
C LYS A 72 1.55 -22.13 -15.60
N ALA A 73 2.78 -22.11 -16.12
CA ALA A 73 3.39 -20.94 -16.72
C ALA A 73 2.40 -20.34 -17.73
N ARG A 74 1.87 -19.17 -17.41
CA ARG A 74 0.84 -18.50 -18.20
C ARG A 74 1.56 -17.64 -19.23
N ASP A 75 1.16 -17.76 -20.49
CA ASP A 75 1.79 -17.03 -21.58
C ASP A 75 1.64 -15.51 -21.33
N PRO A 76 2.75 -14.76 -21.14
CA PRO A 76 2.71 -13.33 -20.87
C PRO A 76 2.19 -12.52 -22.06
N THR A 77 2.10 -13.13 -23.25
CA THR A 77 1.58 -12.48 -24.45
C THR A 77 0.08 -12.65 -24.64
N ALA A 78 -0.57 -13.51 -23.85
CA ALA A 78 -2.01 -13.70 -23.95
C ALA A 78 -2.76 -12.42 -23.54
N GLN A 79 -3.77 -12.03 -24.32
CA GLN A 79 -4.62 -10.87 -24.01
C GLN A 79 -5.14 -11.00 -22.58
N LEU A 80 -4.69 -10.09 -21.71
CA LEU A 80 -4.98 -10.14 -20.30
C LEU A 80 -6.46 -9.78 -20.08
N SER A 81 -7.29 -10.78 -19.79
CA SER A 81 -8.67 -10.50 -19.39
C SER A 81 -8.67 -9.72 -18.07
N ALA A 82 -9.62 -8.81 -17.88
CA ALA A 82 -9.67 -8.04 -16.64
C ALA A 82 -9.96 -8.90 -15.40
N GLU A 83 -10.66 -10.03 -15.56
CA GLU A 83 -10.77 -11.08 -14.54
C GLU A 83 -9.39 -11.60 -14.13
N THR A 84 -8.55 -11.91 -15.12
CA THR A 84 -7.17 -12.34 -14.89
C THR A 84 -6.35 -11.25 -14.22
N TYR A 85 -6.48 -9.99 -14.65
CA TYR A 85 -5.80 -8.86 -14.02
C TYR A 85 -6.18 -8.72 -12.53
N MET A 86 -7.48 -8.80 -12.21
CA MET A 86 -7.97 -8.75 -10.83
C MET A 86 -7.35 -9.84 -9.95
N GLU A 87 -7.33 -11.08 -10.44
CA GLU A 87 -6.80 -12.22 -9.70
C GLU A 87 -5.28 -12.17 -9.53
N VAL A 88 -4.57 -11.79 -10.59
CA VAL A 88 -3.10 -11.82 -10.64
C VAL A 88 -2.48 -10.58 -9.99
N ARG A 89 -3.11 -9.40 -10.07
CA ARG A 89 -2.50 -8.14 -9.58
C ARG A 89 -3.17 -7.63 -8.32
N ILE A 90 -4.48 -7.43 -8.37
CA ILE A 90 -5.21 -6.70 -7.32
C ILE A 90 -5.33 -7.54 -6.05
N LEU A 91 -5.62 -8.83 -6.19
CA LEU A 91 -5.78 -9.73 -5.07
C LEU A 91 -4.49 -9.91 -4.24
N PRO A 92 -3.30 -10.18 -4.82
CA PRO A 92 -2.07 -10.25 -4.05
C PRO A 92 -1.69 -8.90 -3.45
N LEU A 93 -1.86 -7.79 -4.17
CA LEU A 93 -1.58 -6.46 -3.65
C LEU A 93 -2.42 -6.15 -2.40
N ARG A 94 -3.71 -6.48 -2.44
CA ARG A 94 -4.60 -6.37 -1.27
C ARG A 94 -4.13 -7.23 -0.09
N ARG A 95 -3.70 -8.47 -0.35
CA ARG A 95 -3.18 -9.35 0.71
C ARG A 95 -1.90 -8.78 1.31
N HIS A 96 -1.00 -8.29 0.47
CA HIS A 96 0.26 -7.67 0.87
C HIS A 96 0.02 -6.46 1.79
N TYR A 97 -0.82 -5.50 1.40
CA TYR A 97 -1.13 -4.34 2.24
C TYR A 97 -1.82 -4.71 3.55
N ARG A 98 -2.72 -5.69 3.53
CA ARG A 98 -3.34 -6.19 4.76
C ARG A 98 -2.32 -6.81 5.71
N ASP A 99 -1.37 -7.58 5.17
CA ASP A 99 -0.34 -8.23 5.97
C ASP A 99 0.68 -7.21 6.48
N LEU A 100 0.99 -6.16 5.70
CA LEU A 100 1.80 -5.01 6.11
C LEU A 100 1.16 -4.26 7.28
N ILE A 101 -0.14 -3.93 7.21
CA ILE A 101 -0.85 -3.29 8.33
C ILE A 101 -0.77 -4.16 9.58
N ARG A 102 -0.95 -5.48 9.44
CA ARG A 102 -0.86 -6.41 10.58
C ARG A 102 0.55 -6.50 11.15
N SER A 103 1.59 -6.52 10.32
CA SER A 103 2.97 -6.58 10.80
C SER A 103 3.35 -5.30 11.53
N VAL A 104 2.97 -4.13 11.00
CA VAL A 104 3.20 -2.83 11.64
C VAL A 104 2.44 -2.74 12.97
N ALA A 105 1.17 -3.18 13.00
CA ALA A 105 0.39 -3.22 14.23
C ALA A 105 1.03 -4.11 15.30
N ARG A 106 1.45 -5.33 14.94
CA ARG A 106 2.16 -6.24 15.85
C ARG A 106 3.46 -5.63 16.37
N LEU A 107 4.27 -5.04 15.48
CA LEU A 107 5.52 -4.38 15.86
C LEU A 107 5.26 -3.27 16.88
N ARG A 108 4.26 -2.41 16.63
CA ARG A 108 3.89 -1.34 17.56
C ARG A 108 3.44 -1.87 18.92
N THR A 109 2.63 -2.93 18.94
CA THR A 109 2.24 -3.60 20.19
C THR A 109 3.46 -4.15 20.93
N THR A 110 4.37 -4.82 20.23
CA THR A 110 5.61 -5.34 20.82
C THR A 110 6.49 -4.23 21.39
N LEU A 111 6.72 -3.15 20.65
CA LEU A 111 7.51 -2.00 21.10
C LEU A 111 6.87 -1.33 22.33
N ASN A 112 5.55 -1.17 22.34
CA ASN A 112 4.82 -0.62 23.50
C ASN A 112 4.98 -1.51 24.74
N VAL A 113 4.90 -2.84 24.59
CA VAL A 113 5.13 -3.78 25.70
C VAL A 113 6.57 -3.66 26.22
N CYS A 114 7.57 -3.63 25.32
CA CYS A 114 8.97 -3.41 25.69
C CYS A 114 9.18 -2.08 26.43
N PHE A 115 8.50 -1.02 26.00
CA PHE A 115 8.54 0.28 26.66
C PHE A 115 7.99 0.21 28.09
N VAL A 116 6.82 -0.40 28.29
CA VAL A 116 6.22 -0.57 29.63
C VAL A 116 7.13 -1.41 30.54
N LEU A 117 7.72 -2.48 30.02
CA LEU A 117 8.67 -3.31 30.78
C LEU A 117 9.91 -2.51 31.22
N ASN A 118 10.41 -1.61 30.38
CA ASN A 118 11.52 -0.72 30.75
C ASN A 118 11.13 0.26 31.85
N LEU A 119 9.91 0.81 31.83
CA LEU A 119 9.41 1.66 32.91
C LEU A 119 9.25 0.90 34.22
N CYS A 120 8.73 -0.34 34.17
CA CYS A 120 8.66 -1.21 35.35
C CYS A 120 10.05 -1.50 35.92
N ALA A 121 11.03 -1.80 35.06
CA ALA A 121 12.41 -2.00 35.47
C ALA A 121 12.98 -0.73 36.12
N ALA A 122 12.81 0.44 35.50
CA ALA A 122 13.27 1.72 36.06
C ALA A 122 12.68 1.98 37.46
N SER A 123 11.38 1.69 37.65
CA SER A 123 10.72 1.80 38.96
C SER A 123 11.31 0.84 40.00
N GLY A 124 11.54 -0.44 39.62
CA GLY A 124 12.18 -1.42 40.49
C GLY A 124 13.62 -1.06 40.87
N LEU A 125 14.38 -0.47 39.94
CA LEU A 125 15.71 0.06 40.22
C LEU A 125 15.68 1.25 41.19
N GLY A 126 14.67 2.13 41.05
CA GLY A 126 14.45 3.23 41.99
C GLY A 126 14.15 2.74 43.41
N ALA A 127 13.33 1.68 43.54
CA ALA A 127 12.96 1.10 44.83
C ALA A 127 14.12 0.34 45.51
N SER A 128 15.03 -0.25 44.74
CA SER A 128 16.20 -0.98 45.26
C SER A 128 17.37 -0.06 45.65
N GLY A 129 17.24 1.26 45.47
CA GLY A 129 18.28 2.23 45.81
C GLY A 129 19.47 2.25 44.85
N LEU A 130 19.36 1.59 43.68
CA LEU A 130 20.42 1.52 42.67
C LEU A 130 20.34 2.69 41.68
N TYR A 131 20.41 3.92 42.20
CA TYR A 131 20.19 5.15 41.42
C TYR A 131 21.18 5.34 40.25
N VAL A 132 22.40 4.81 40.37
CA VAL A 132 23.45 4.89 39.33
C VAL A 132 23.00 4.26 38.01
N TRP A 133 22.10 3.27 38.07
CA TRP A 133 21.63 2.53 36.89
C TRP A 133 20.35 3.08 36.27
N VAL A 134 19.67 4.04 36.92
CA VAL A 134 18.40 4.64 36.44
C VAL A 134 18.49 5.27 35.04
N PRO A 135 19.60 5.92 34.62
CA PRO A 135 19.71 6.50 33.28
C PRO A 135 19.62 5.45 32.15
N VAL A 136 20.01 4.20 32.42
CA VAL A 136 20.06 3.13 31.42
C VAL A 136 18.66 2.74 30.89
N PRO A 137 17.69 2.33 31.73
CA PRO A 137 16.34 2.01 31.25
C PRO A 137 15.61 3.25 30.73
N LEU A 138 15.92 4.45 31.23
CA LEU A 138 15.34 5.69 30.72
C LEU A 138 15.84 5.99 29.28
N GLY A 139 17.14 5.84 29.04
CA GLY A 139 17.71 5.95 27.70
C GLY A 139 17.15 4.90 26.74
N LEU A 140 16.99 3.65 27.21
CA LEU A 140 16.39 2.59 26.41
C LEU A 140 14.91 2.86 26.10
N ALA A 141 14.14 3.39 27.06
CA ALA A 141 12.76 3.80 26.85
C ALA A 141 12.65 4.93 25.80
N ALA A 142 13.51 5.95 25.90
CA ALA A 142 13.58 7.03 24.92
C ALA A 142 13.95 6.51 23.51
N PHE A 143 14.90 5.57 23.43
CA PHE A 143 15.27 4.92 22.18
C PHE A 143 14.11 4.11 21.57
N LEU A 144 13.39 3.32 22.38
CA LEU A 144 12.22 2.56 21.91
C LEU A 144 11.10 3.48 21.42
N LEU A 145 10.90 4.63 22.07
CA LEU A 145 9.93 5.62 21.65
C LEU A 145 10.31 6.23 20.29
N ALA A 146 11.59 6.63 20.13
CA ALA A 146 12.11 7.12 18.86
C ALA A 146 11.99 6.05 17.76
N LEU A 147 12.33 4.80 18.06
CA LEU A 147 12.20 3.68 17.13
C LEU A 147 10.73 3.46 16.71
N THR A 148 9.78 3.64 17.63
CA THR A 148 8.35 3.53 17.32
C THR A 148 7.89 4.63 16.35
N GLN A 149 8.37 5.86 16.54
CA GLN A 149 8.10 6.98 15.64
C GLN A 149 8.72 6.77 14.25
N TRP A 150 9.94 6.23 14.21
CA TRP A 150 10.66 5.95 12.95
C TRP A 150 10.07 4.79 12.16
N MET A 151 9.72 3.68 12.82
CA MET A 151 9.28 2.46 12.15
C MET A 151 7.84 2.53 11.65
N ALA A 152 7.00 3.35 12.27
CA ALA A 152 5.58 3.43 11.92
C ALA A 152 5.09 4.89 11.94
N PRO A 153 5.50 5.70 10.96
CA PRO A 153 4.90 7.01 10.75
C PRO A 153 3.36 6.86 10.64
N PRO A 154 2.56 7.64 11.40
CA PRO A 154 1.10 7.55 11.35
C PRO A 154 0.55 7.80 9.94
N GLU A 155 1.26 8.59 9.13
CA GLU A 155 0.95 8.88 7.74
C GLU A 155 0.96 7.62 6.88
N MET A 156 1.93 6.73 7.12
CA MET A 156 2.04 5.46 6.39
C MET A 156 0.82 4.57 6.63
N LEU A 157 0.41 4.43 7.90
CA LEU A 157 -0.77 3.62 8.26
C LEU A 157 -2.06 4.19 7.64
N LEU A 158 -2.21 5.51 7.65
CA LEU A 158 -3.36 6.18 7.03
C LEU A 158 -3.38 5.95 5.52
N GLY A 159 -2.24 6.15 4.84
CA GLY A 159 -2.09 5.95 3.41
C GLY A 159 -2.41 4.52 2.96
N VAL A 160 -1.84 3.52 3.64
CA VAL A 160 -2.10 2.11 3.32
C VAL A 160 -3.55 1.72 3.63
N THR A 161 -4.16 2.28 4.68
CA THR A 161 -5.58 2.04 5.00
C THR A 161 -6.49 2.61 3.92
N ASN A 162 -6.24 3.85 3.48
CA ASN A 162 -6.99 4.51 2.40
C ASN A 162 -6.85 3.78 1.06
N ALA A 163 -5.65 3.28 0.75
CA ALA A 163 -5.44 2.46 -0.42
C ALA A 163 -6.16 1.11 -0.34
N LEU A 164 -6.20 0.48 0.85
CA LEU A 164 -6.91 -0.78 1.06
C LEU A 164 -8.43 -0.59 0.90
N THR A 165 -9.00 0.52 1.39
CA THR A 165 -10.41 0.84 1.18
C THR A 165 -10.71 1.11 -0.29
N ALA A 166 -9.84 1.82 -1.01
CA ALA A 166 -9.95 2.03 -2.46
C ALA A 166 -9.86 0.72 -3.26
N LEU A 167 -8.93 -0.18 -2.92
CA LEU A 167 -8.85 -1.51 -3.54
C LEU A 167 -10.09 -2.36 -3.25
N ASN A 168 -10.66 -2.27 -2.05
CA ASN A 168 -11.90 -2.96 -1.71
C ASN A 168 -13.11 -2.40 -2.44
N SER A 169 -13.22 -1.07 -2.61
CA SER A 169 -14.32 -0.48 -3.37
C SER A 169 -14.24 -0.84 -4.85
N MET A 170 -13.04 -0.85 -5.45
CA MET A 170 -12.84 -1.34 -6.82
C MET A 170 -13.20 -2.82 -6.96
N HIS A 171 -12.78 -3.65 -6.00
CA HIS A 171 -13.13 -5.06 -5.99
C HIS A 171 -14.64 -5.27 -5.88
N LEU A 172 -15.34 -4.57 -4.98
CA LEU A 172 -16.80 -4.64 -4.87
C LEU A 172 -17.49 -4.16 -6.14
N LYS A 173 -17.02 -3.06 -6.74
CA LYS A 173 -17.53 -2.53 -8.01
C LYS A 173 -17.37 -3.55 -9.13
N TRP A 174 -16.22 -4.21 -9.22
CA TRP A 174 -15.95 -5.26 -10.19
C TRP A 174 -16.95 -6.44 -10.10
N PHE A 175 -17.26 -6.89 -8.87
CA PHE A 175 -18.25 -7.95 -8.65
C PHE A 175 -19.70 -7.49 -8.84
N GLY A 176 -19.97 -6.19 -8.72
CA GLY A 176 -21.29 -5.60 -8.95
C GLY A 176 -21.57 -5.22 -10.41
N SER A 177 -20.53 -4.96 -11.21
CA SER A 177 -20.65 -4.63 -12.63
C SER A 177 -21.05 -5.87 -13.46
N ASP A 178 -21.91 -5.64 -14.44
CA ASP A 178 -22.36 -6.70 -15.36
C ASP A 178 -21.17 -7.21 -16.20
N ILE A 179 -21.20 -8.50 -16.57
CA ILE A 179 -20.16 -9.17 -17.37
C ILE A 179 -19.89 -8.42 -18.67
N ARG A 180 -20.94 -7.81 -19.26
CA ARG A 180 -20.80 -7.01 -20.48
C ARG A 180 -19.96 -5.75 -20.25
N GLU A 181 -20.19 -5.05 -19.14
CA GLU A 181 -19.44 -3.84 -18.76
C GLU A 181 -17.99 -4.18 -18.41
N ASN A 182 -17.78 -5.30 -17.70
CA ASN A 182 -16.46 -5.80 -17.31
C ASN A 182 -15.57 -6.21 -18.49
N ARG A 183 -16.15 -6.48 -19.67
CA ARG A 183 -15.39 -6.79 -20.89
C ARG A 183 -14.95 -5.56 -21.67
N SER A 184 -15.53 -4.39 -21.40
CA SER A 184 -15.19 -3.15 -22.10
C SER A 184 -13.75 -2.73 -21.81
N ASP A 185 -13.00 -2.32 -22.85
CA ASP A 185 -11.61 -1.91 -22.69
C ASP A 185 -11.46 -0.65 -21.82
N ALA A 186 -12.48 0.23 -21.83
CA ALA A 186 -12.54 1.40 -20.95
C ALA A 186 -12.54 1.02 -19.46
N SER A 187 -13.30 -0.01 -19.07
CA SER A 187 -13.30 -0.55 -17.71
C SER A 187 -11.91 -1.07 -17.32
N LYS A 188 -11.26 -1.82 -18.22
CA LYS A 188 -9.91 -2.37 -17.98
C LYS A 188 -8.87 -1.28 -17.77
N LEU A 189 -8.83 -0.29 -18.67
CA LEU A 189 -7.87 0.81 -18.61
C LEU A 189 -8.05 1.64 -17.33
N ARG A 190 -9.31 1.88 -16.93
CA ARG A 190 -9.61 2.55 -15.66
C ARG A 190 -9.09 1.74 -14.48
N LEU A 191 -9.38 0.44 -14.43
CA LEU A 191 -8.95 -0.44 -13.35
C LEU A 191 -7.42 -0.46 -13.22
N ILE A 192 -6.71 -0.56 -14.35
CA ILE A 192 -5.25 -0.54 -14.38
C ILE A 192 -4.74 0.82 -13.86
N SER A 193 -5.21 1.93 -14.45
CA SER A 193 -4.79 3.29 -14.08
C SER A 193 -5.00 3.59 -12.59
N THR A 194 -6.17 3.25 -12.04
CA THR A 194 -6.44 3.49 -10.61
C THR A 194 -5.56 2.63 -9.72
N THR A 195 -5.32 1.36 -10.08
CA THR A 195 -4.43 0.48 -9.29
C THR A 195 -2.98 0.95 -9.32
N GLU A 196 -2.48 1.38 -10.47
CA GLU A 196 -1.12 1.91 -10.61
C GLU A 196 -0.96 3.23 -9.86
N LYS A 197 -1.98 4.11 -9.90
CA LYS A 197 -2.01 5.35 -9.11
C LYS A 197 -1.92 5.03 -7.62
N ILE A 198 -2.72 4.09 -7.12
CA ILE A 198 -2.70 3.67 -5.71
C ILE A 198 -1.33 3.06 -5.34
N ALA A 199 -0.79 2.18 -6.17
CA ALA A 199 0.51 1.55 -5.93
C ALA A 199 1.63 2.60 -5.88
N ARG A 200 1.63 3.57 -6.80
CA ARG A 200 2.59 4.69 -6.81
C ARG A 200 2.48 5.53 -5.55
N VAL A 201 1.26 5.89 -5.13
CA VAL A 201 1.04 6.66 -3.90
C VAL A 201 1.60 5.90 -2.68
N ILE A 202 1.36 4.60 -2.57
CA ILE A 202 1.93 3.80 -1.48
C ILE A 202 3.45 3.76 -1.55
N ALA A 203 4.03 3.56 -2.74
CA ALA A 203 5.48 3.54 -2.90
C ALA A 203 6.11 4.87 -2.46
N MET A 204 5.50 6.01 -2.79
CA MET A 204 5.95 7.33 -2.33
C MET A 204 5.86 7.47 -0.80
N ILE A 205 4.75 7.03 -0.20
CA ILE A 205 4.56 7.06 1.26
C ILE A 205 5.57 6.15 1.97
N LEU A 206 5.83 4.95 1.44
CA LEU A 206 6.80 4.00 2.02
C LEU A 206 8.24 4.50 1.92
N THR A 207 8.57 5.21 0.85
CA THR A 207 9.90 5.81 0.67
C THR A 207 10.06 7.11 1.45
N GLY A 208 9.02 7.61 2.11
CA GLY A 208 9.02 8.90 2.80
C GLY A 208 9.11 10.08 1.83
N SER A 209 8.89 9.86 0.53
CA SER A 209 8.77 10.91 -0.46
C SER A 209 7.41 11.58 -0.28
N ASN A 210 7.36 12.58 0.59
CA ASN A 210 6.19 13.44 0.79
C ASN A 210 5.97 14.36 -0.43
N ALA A 211 5.96 13.80 -1.64
CA ALA A 211 5.37 14.49 -2.77
C ALA A 211 3.88 14.61 -2.45
N PRO A 212 3.32 15.83 -2.30
CA PRO A 212 1.89 15.98 -2.15
C PRO A 212 1.24 15.25 -3.34
N PRO A 213 0.26 14.36 -3.09
CA PRO A 213 -0.49 13.80 -4.21
C PRO A 213 -0.98 15.00 -5.00
N GLU A 214 -0.69 15.06 -6.30
CA GLU A 214 -1.32 16.06 -7.16
C GLU A 214 -2.83 15.84 -7.07
N GLU A 215 -3.47 16.54 -6.14
CA GLU A 215 -4.93 16.66 -6.00
C GLU A 215 -5.52 17.48 -7.16
N GLY A 216 -4.70 17.88 -8.14
CA GLY A 216 -5.08 18.71 -9.29
C GLY A 216 -5.49 17.96 -10.55
N ALA A 217 -5.74 16.65 -10.50
CA ALA A 217 -6.45 15.97 -11.57
C ALA A 217 -7.88 15.70 -11.10
N GLU A 218 -8.69 16.75 -11.14
CA GLU A 218 -10.14 16.73 -11.22
C GLU A 218 -10.57 15.67 -12.26
N GLU A 219 -10.67 14.40 -11.87
CA GLU A 219 -11.53 13.41 -12.52
C GLU A 219 -12.88 13.39 -11.78
N GLU A 220 -13.40 14.57 -11.45
CA GLU A 220 -14.83 14.78 -11.35
C GLU A 220 -15.33 15.08 -12.78
N ASP A 221 -16.48 14.49 -13.13
CA ASP A 221 -17.32 14.85 -14.28
C ASP A 221 -17.01 14.35 -15.69
N TYR A 222 -16.57 13.09 -15.85
CA TYR A 222 -16.86 12.36 -17.10
C TYR A 222 -17.59 11.03 -16.90
N TRP A 223 -18.40 10.93 -15.85
CA TRP A 223 -19.46 9.92 -15.70
C TRP A 223 -20.74 10.52 -15.11
N SER A 224 -21.08 11.75 -15.50
CA SER A 224 -22.48 12.10 -15.65
C SER A 224 -23.03 11.20 -16.74
N GLY A 225 -23.58 10.07 -16.31
CA GLY A 225 -24.29 9.17 -17.19
C GLY A 225 -25.30 9.99 -17.98
N ASP A 226 -25.22 9.86 -19.29
CA ASP A 226 -26.34 9.96 -20.22
C ASP A 226 -27.36 8.89 -19.80
N GLY A 227 -27.94 9.07 -18.61
CA GLY A 227 -29.13 8.42 -18.16
C GLY A 227 -30.24 9.32 -18.61
N ASP A 228 -30.79 9.02 -19.79
CA ASP A 228 -32.15 9.34 -20.20
C ASP A 228 -33.12 8.88 -19.10
N THR A 229 -33.12 9.63 -18.00
CA THR A 229 -34.10 9.56 -16.95
C THR A 229 -35.06 10.65 -17.34
N SER A 230 -35.96 10.31 -18.26
CA SER A 230 -37.18 11.06 -18.49
C SER A 230 -37.96 11.12 -17.18
N THR A 231 -37.59 12.06 -16.32
CA THR A 231 -38.35 12.51 -15.17
C THR A 231 -39.61 13.18 -15.71
N PRO A 232 -40.81 12.62 -15.47
CA PRO A 232 -42.03 13.34 -15.79
C PRO A 232 -42.07 14.61 -14.93
N SER A 233 -42.17 15.75 -15.60
CA SER A 233 -42.34 17.06 -15.00
C SER A 233 -43.61 17.10 -14.16
N LEU A 234 -43.46 16.86 -12.85
CA LEU A 234 -44.50 17.17 -11.86
C LEU A 234 -44.11 18.44 -11.13
N SER A 235 -44.66 19.53 -11.66
CA SER A 235 -44.85 20.81 -10.99
C SER A 235 -45.34 20.60 -9.55
N ALA A 236 -44.48 20.89 -8.57
CA ALA A 236 -44.89 21.05 -7.18
C ALA A 236 -44.21 22.29 -6.58
N LYS A 237 -44.98 23.36 -6.67
CA LYS A 237 -44.85 24.67 -6.05
C LYS A 237 -44.82 24.55 -4.52
N GLY A 238 -43.71 25.01 -3.93
CA GLY A 238 -43.64 25.63 -2.60
C GLY A 238 -43.69 24.71 -1.38
N MET A 239 -42.65 24.78 -0.54
CA MET A 239 -42.80 25.23 0.85
C MET A 239 -41.42 25.40 1.50
N HIS A 240 -41.21 26.62 1.99
CA HIS A 240 -40.18 27.03 2.92
C HIS A 240 -40.41 26.28 4.24
N GLU A 241 -39.43 25.53 4.75
CA GLU A 241 -39.33 25.28 6.20
C GLU A 241 -37.88 25.24 6.67
N THR A 242 -37.57 26.29 7.43
CA THR A 242 -36.54 26.50 8.44
C THR A 242 -36.15 25.22 9.19
N PHE A 243 -34.87 24.83 9.13
CA PHE A 243 -34.31 23.83 10.04
C PHE A 243 -33.49 24.52 11.13
N VAL A 244 -33.98 24.35 12.36
CA VAL A 244 -33.44 24.84 13.62
C VAL A 244 -32.22 24.00 14.01
N ASN A 245 -31.17 24.68 14.47
CA ASN A 245 -29.91 24.08 14.91
C ASN A 245 -29.98 23.76 16.42
N PRO A 246 -29.92 22.49 16.87
CA PRO A 246 -29.91 22.19 18.30
C PRO A 246 -28.50 22.29 18.88
N SER A 247 -28.34 23.26 19.78
CA SER A 247 -27.23 23.41 20.73
C SER A 247 -27.06 22.15 21.59
N SER A 248 -25.88 21.55 21.54
CA SER A 248 -25.48 20.44 22.41
C SER A 248 -24.97 21.00 23.74
N SER A 249 -25.66 20.63 24.81
CA SER A 249 -25.36 20.90 26.21
C SER A 249 -24.15 20.11 26.70
N SER A 250 -23.16 20.84 27.22
CA SER A 250 -22.03 20.34 28.01
C SER A 250 -22.53 19.83 29.36
N SER A 251 -22.48 18.51 29.59
CA SER A 251 -22.70 17.90 30.90
C SER A 251 -21.33 17.55 31.52
N THR A 252 -20.90 18.38 32.46
CA THR A 252 -19.71 18.20 33.31
C THR A 252 -20.06 17.20 34.41
N MET A 253 -19.34 16.08 34.48
CA MET A 253 -19.42 15.10 35.56
C MET A 253 -18.30 15.38 36.57
N ASP A 254 -18.67 15.67 37.82
CA ASP A 254 -17.77 15.69 38.98
C ASP A 254 -17.43 14.25 39.42
N PRO A 255 -16.16 13.92 39.70
CA PRO A 255 -15.82 12.72 40.44
C PRO A 255 -15.48 13.07 41.89
N SER A 256 -16.32 12.61 42.81
CA SER A 256 -16.02 12.53 44.24
C SER A 256 -15.84 11.07 44.65
N TRP A 257 -14.60 10.58 44.71
CA TRP A 257 -14.13 9.48 45.58
C TRP A 257 -12.63 9.61 45.80
#